data_AF-A0A7S3CPZ6-F1
#
_entry.id   AF-A0A7S3CPZ6-F1
#
_cell.length_a   1.000
_cell.length_b   1.000
_cell.length_c   1.000
_cell.angle_alpha   90.00
_cell.angle_beta   90.00
_cell.angle_gamma   90.00
#
_symmetry.space_group_name_H-M   'P 1'
#
loop_
_entity.id
_entity.type
_entity.pdbx_description
1 polymer ?
#
loop_
_entity_poly.entity_id
_entity_poly.type
_entity_poly.pdbx_seq_one_letter_code
_entity_poly.pdbx_strand_id
1 'polypeptide(L)'
;VVMVGIPSSGKTTRATQISRFLTQEKGVETVIVSEDSLCLQKSEYLRDPQSEKILRASLKSNVKKHLDGQRVVILDSMNYIKGFRYELYCLAREAMTTLCVVFCDTERSVAQQRCEKASSSTVEENAGPVKEEEEKVGEGQ
;
A
#
# COMPACT_ATOMS: atom_id res chain seq x y z
N VAL A 1 -11.61 -7.50 0.87
CA VAL A 1 -11.02 -7.39 2.23
C VAL A 1 -10.18 -6.13 2.30
N VAL A 2 -10.38 -5.28 3.31
CA VAL A 2 -9.62 -4.04 3.50
C VAL A 2 -8.75 -4.18 4.75
N MET A 3 -7.44 -4.20 4.57
CA MET A 3 -6.49 -4.21 5.68
C MET A 3 -6.40 -2.81 6.29
N VAL A 4 -6.40 -2.69 7.62
CA VAL A 4 -6.32 -1.40 8.31
C VAL A 4 -5.31 -1.51 9.44
N GLY A 5 -4.52 -0.46 9.65
CA GLY A 5 -3.58 -0.41 10.78
C GLY A 5 -2.39 0.49 10.52
N ILE A 6 -1.66 0.80 11.59
CA ILE A 6 -0.47 1.65 11.56
C ILE A 6 0.64 1.06 10.65
N PRO A 7 1.59 1.86 10.16
CA PRO A 7 2.78 1.34 9.48
C PRO A 7 3.43 0.22 10.29
N SER A 8 3.95 -0.82 9.61
CA SER A 8 4.67 -1.93 10.25
C SER A 8 3.86 -2.77 11.26
N SER A 9 2.51 -2.69 11.24
CA SER A 9 1.62 -3.55 12.04
C SER A 9 1.47 -5.00 11.51
N GLY A 10 2.10 -5.33 10.38
CA GLY A 10 2.03 -6.69 9.80
C GLY A 10 0.84 -6.91 8.85
N LYS A 11 0.22 -5.83 8.34
CA LYS A 11 -0.87 -5.91 7.34
C LYS A 11 -0.50 -6.78 6.15
N THR A 12 0.64 -6.53 5.53
CA THR A 12 1.14 -7.30 4.38
C THR A 12 1.27 -8.78 4.69
N THR A 13 1.86 -9.13 5.84
CA THR A 13 1.97 -10.53 6.28
C THR A 13 0.59 -11.19 6.41
N ARG A 14 -0.39 -10.49 7.01
CA ARG A 14 -1.77 -11.01 7.15
C ARG A 14 -2.49 -11.07 5.80
N ALA A 15 -2.31 -10.09 4.92
CA ALA A 15 -2.88 -10.07 3.57
C ALA A 15 -2.40 -11.29 2.76
N THR A 16 -1.09 -11.58 2.78
CA THR A 16 -0.52 -12.76 2.11
C THR A 16 -1.03 -14.07 2.71
N GLN A 17 -1.14 -14.16 4.03
CA GLN A 17 -1.69 -15.36 4.69
C GLN A 17 -3.16 -15.60 4.32
N ILE A 18 -3.97 -14.55 4.31
CA ILE A 18 -5.38 -14.61 3.89
C ILE A 18 -5.48 -15.05 2.42
N SER A 19 -4.72 -14.41 1.53
CA SER A 19 -4.66 -14.78 0.11
C SER A 19 -4.28 -16.25 -0.07
N ARG A 20 -3.20 -16.69 0.58
CA ARG A 20 -2.73 -18.07 0.53
C ARG A 20 -3.81 -19.05 1.01
N PHE A 21 -4.44 -18.78 2.15
CA PHE A 21 -5.49 -19.63 2.69
C PHE A 21 -6.69 -19.74 1.74
N LEU A 22 -7.17 -18.60 1.20
CA LEU A 22 -8.31 -18.59 0.28
C LEU A 22 -8.01 -19.33 -1.02
N THR A 23 -6.81 -19.16 -1.57
CA THR A 23 -6.44 -19.81 -2.83
C THR A 23 -6.12 -21.29 -2.65
N GLN A 24 -5.39 -21.68 -1.60
CA GLN A 24 -4.97 -23.08 -1.39
C GLN A 24 -6.06 -23.95 -0.75
N GLU A 25 -6.73 -23.45 0.29
CA GLU A 25 -7.68 -24.26 1.07
C GLU A 25 -9.12 -24.12 0.58
N LYS A 26 -9.46 -22.99 -0.06
CA LYS A 26 -10.83 -22.71 -0.53
C LYS A 26 -10.97 -22.67 -2.05
N GLY A 27 -9.85 -22.70 -2.80
CA GLY A 27 -9.87 -22.64 -4.26
C GLY A 27 -10.42 -21.33 -4.82
N VAL A 28 -10.38 -20.23 -4.04
CA VAL A 28 -10.89 -18.92 -4.45
C VAL A 28 -9.75 -18.07 -5.01
N GLU A 29 -9.95 -17.49 -6.19
CA GLU A 29 -9.01 -16.53 -6.78
C GLU A 29 -8.88 -15.32 -5.87
N THR A 30 -7.65 -14.90 -5.59
CA THR A 30 -7.38 -13.71 -4.78
C THR A 30 -6.42 -12.76 -5.48
N VAL A 31 -6.66 -11.46 -5.33
CA VAL A 31 -5.80 -10.40 -5.85
C VAL A 31 -5.44 -9.45 -4.72
N ILE A 32 -4.14 -9.24 -4.48
CA ILE A 32 -3.66 -8.25 -3.52
C ILE A 32 -3.34 -6.95 -4.27
N VAL A 33 -3.98 -5.86 -3.86
CA VAL A 33 -3.70 -4.51 -4.33
C VAL A 33 -2.95 -3.79 -3.22
N SER A 34 -1.73 -3.33 -3.51
CA SER A 34 -0.89 -2.58 -2.58
C SER A 34 -0.31 -1.33 -3.24
N GLU A 35 0.22 -0.45 -2.39
CA GLU A 35 0.84 0.82 -2.78
C GLU A 35 2.15 0.60 -3.54
N ASP A 36 2.82 -0.54 -3.29
CA ASP A 36 4.13 -0.88 -3.88
C ASP A 36 4.07 -1.01 -5.40
N SER A 37 2.91 -1.43 -5.93
CA SER A 37 2.67 -1.50 -7.39
C SER A 37 2.63 -0.13 -8.09
N LEU A 38 2.63 0.97 -7.35
CA LEU A 38 2.51 2.33 -7.89
C LEU A 38 3.86 3.03 -8.05
N CYS A 39 4.99 2.36 -7.76
CA CYS A 39 6.34 2.92 -7.85
C CYS A 39 6.54 4.24 -7.09
N LEU A 40 5.72 4.52 -6.07
CA LEU A 40 5.83 5.73 -5.25
C LEU A 40 6.64 5.46 -4.00
N GLN A 41 7.60 6.34 -3.72
CA GLN A 41 8.35 6.31 -2.46
C GLN A 41 7.42 6.63 -1.28
N LYS A 42 7.52 5.84 -0.22
CA LYS A 42 6.67 5.98 0.98
C LYS A 42 6.79 7.35 1.65
N SER A 43 7.97 7.97 1.56
CA SER A 43 8.24 9.31 2.06
C SER A 43 7.52 10.40 1.27
N GLU A 44 7.26 10.19 -0.02
CA GLU A 44 6.72 11.19 -0.93
C GLU A 44 5.22 11.39 -0.71
N TYR A 45 4.44 10.31 -0.72
CA TYR A 45 2.98 10.41 -0.55
C TYR A 45 2.53 10.63 0.90
N LEU A 46 3.39 10.37 1.90
CA LEU A 46 3.07 10.67 3.30
C LEU A 46 3.34 12.12 3.69
N ARG A 47 4.20 12.83 2.94
CA ARG A 47 4.55 14.22 3.21
C ARG A 47 3.55 15.20 2.60
N ASP A 48 3.00 14.88 1.44
CA ASP A 48 2.09 15.76 0.70
C ASP A 48 0.64 15.22 0.66
N PRO A 49 -0.34 15.97 1.18
CA PRO A 49 -1.75 15.61 1.12
C PRO A 49 -2.31 15.42 -0.29
N GLN A 50 -1.79 16.12 -1.31
CA GLN A 50 -2.23 15.92 -2.70
C GLN A 50 -1.77 14.57 -3.23
N SER A 51 -0.51 14.22 -2.99
CA SER A 51 0.06 12.92 -3.33
C SER A 51 -0.69 11.78 -2.64
N GLU A 52 -1.06 11.92 -1.35
CA GLU A 52 -1.89 10.94 -0.65
C GLU A 52 -3.29 10.80 -1.29
N LYS A 53 -3.89 11.92 -1.71
CA LYS A 53 -5.20 11.89 -2.40
C LYS A 53 -5.11 11.14 -3.73
N ILE A 54 -4.06 11.38 -4.51
CA ILE A 54 -3.81 10.71 -5.80
C ILE A 54 -3.60 9.21 -5.58
N LEU A 55 -2.80 8.84 -4.59
CA LEU A 55 -2.58 7.45 -4.19
C LEU A 55 -3.90 6.74 -3.84
N ARG A 56 -4.74 7.36 -3.01
CA ARG A 56 -6.07 6.80 -2.67
C ARG A 56 -6.97 6.63 -3.89
N ALA A 57 -6.95 7.60 -4.81
CA ALA A 57 -7.70 7.50 -6.06
C ALA A 57 -7.19 6.34 -6.95
N SER A 58 -5.87 6.16 -7.03
CA SER A 58 -5.24 5.07 -7.76
C SER A 58 -5.57 3.71 -7.16
N LEU A 59 -5.43 3.54 -5.84
CA LEU A 59 -5.79 2.32 -5.12
C LEU A 59 -7.27 1.97 -5.33
N LYS A 60 -8.17 2.95 -5.20
CA LYS A 60 -9.61 2.75 -5.45
C LYS A 60 -9.89 2.31 -6.88
N SER A 61 -9.22 2.92 -7.87
CA SER A 61 -9.34 2.53 -9.28
C SER A 61 -8.87 1.08 -9.50
N ASN A 62 -7.72 0.71 -8.93
CA ASN A 62 -7.22 -0.67 -9.03
C ASN A 62 -8.12 -1.69 -8.33
N VAL A 63 -8.69 -1.36 -7.17
CA VAL A 63 -9.71 -2.21 -6.54
C VAL A 63 -10.92 -2.36 -7.45
N LYS A 64 -11.45 -1.26 -8.00
CA LYS A 64 -12.62 -1.29 -8.90
C LYS A 64 -12.38 -2.18 -10.13
N LYS A 65 -11.17 -2.15 -10.71
CA LYS A 65 -10.81 -2.98 -11.87
C LYS A 65 -10.86 -4.49 -11.59
N HIS A 66 -10.53 -4.91 -10.37
CA HIS A 66 -10.46 -6.33 -10.01
C HIS A 66 -11.71 -6.83 -9.26
N LEU A 67 -12.60 -5.91 -8.87
CA LEU A 67 -13.77 -6.25 -8.10
C LEU A 67 -14.79 -6.98 -8.98
N ASP A 68 -15.12 -8.21 -8.60
CA ASP A 68 -16.03 -9.09 -9.31
C ASP A 68 -16.66 -10.08 -8.31
N GLY A 69 -17.73 -10.77 -8.72
CA GLY A 69 -18.44 -11.75 -7.91
C GLY A 69 -17.71 -13.08 -7.70
N GLN A 70 -16.63 -13.35 -8.43
CA GLN A 70 -15.95 -14.65 -8.42
C GLN A 70 -14.63 -14.68 -7.63
N ARG A 71 -14.07 -13.52 -7.30
CA ARG A 71 -12.73 -13.41 -6.69
C ARG A 71 -12.73 -12.51 -5.46
N VAL A 72 -11.72 -12.66 -4.61
CA VAL A 72 -11.53 -11.81 -3.44
C VAL A 72 -10.42 -10.80 -3.67
N VAL A 73 -10.77 -9.52 -3.68
CA VAL A 73 -9.80 -8.42 -3.71
C VAL A 73 -9.37 -8.06 -2.29
N ILE A 74 -8.07 -8.07 -2.03
CA ILE A 74 -7.46 -7.70 -0.75
C ILE A 74 -6.70 -6.38 -0.95
N LEU A 75 -7.13 -5.31 -0.28
CA LEU A 75 -6.45 -4.02 -0.30
C LEU A 75 -5.46 -3.95 0.88
N ASP A 76 -4.17 -4.05 0.59
CA ASP A 76 -3.08 -3.88 1.55
C ASP A 76 -2.53 -2.44 1.50
N SER A 77 -3.12 -1.58 2.32
CA SER A 77 -2.70 -0.20 2.55
C SER A 77 -3.02 0.17 4.00
N MET A 78 -2.60 1.35 4.48
CA MET A 78 -2.94 1.80 5.84
C MET A 78 -4.45 1.98 6.04
N ASN A 79 -5.16 2.48 5.02
CA ASN A 79 -6.61 2.69 5.02
C ASN A 79 -7.13 3.42 6.27
N TYR A 80 -6.35 4.36 6.82
CA TYR A 80 -6.61 4.98 8.12
C TYR A 80 -7.74 6.02 8.08
N ILE A 81 -7.99 6.64 6.93
CA ILE A 81 -9.05 7.63 6.72
C ILE A 81 -10.43 6.95 6.68
N LYS A 82 -11.32 7.33 7.61
CA LYS A 82 -12.70 6.81 7.70
C LYS A 82 -13.50 7.03 6.41
N GLY A 83 -13.41 8.23 5.82
CA GLY A 83 -14.09 8.58 4.57
C GLY A 83 -13.67 7.69 3.41
N PHE A 84 -12.38 7.36 3.29
CA PHE A 84 -11.89 6.46 2.25
C PHE A 84 -12.43 5.04 2.43
N ARG A 85 -12.51 4.53 3.67
CA ARG A 85 -13.13 3.22 3.93
C ARG A 85 -14.62 3.20 3.58
N TYR A 86 -15.32 4.30 3.81
CA TYR A 86 -16.72 4.43 3.38
C TYR A 86 -16.84 4.42 1.85
N GLU A 87 -15.95 5.11 1.12
CA GLU A 87 -15.93 5.03 -0.34
C GLU A 87 -15.71 3.60 -0.86
N LEU A 88 -14.83 2.83 -0.21
CA LEU A 88 -14.61 1.41 -0.55
C LEU A 88 -15.85 0.55 -0.27
N TYR A 89 -16.59 0.85 0.80
CA TYR A 89 -17.86 0.21 1.09
C TYR A 89 -18.93 0.51 0.03
N CYS A 90 -19.05 1.78 -0.38
CA CYS A 90 -19.93 2.15 -1.49
C CYS A 90 -19.55 1.40 -2.77
N LEU A 91 -18.24 1.29 -3.07
CA LEU A 91 -17.75 0.55 -4.23
C LEU A 91 -18.10 -0.94 -4.16
N ALA A 92 -17.91 -1.58 -3.00
CA ALA A 92 -18.29 -2.98 -2.79
C ALA A 92 -19.78 -3.20 -2.99
N ARG A 93 -20.61 -2.28 -2.46
CA ARG A 93 -22.07 -2.30 -2.64
C ARG A 93 -22.50 -2.11 -4.09
N GLU A 94 -21.89 -1.19 -4.82
CA GLU A 94 -22.14 -0.97 -6.25
C GLU A 94 -21.88 -2.25 -7.05
N ALA A 95 -20.81 -2.98 -6.71
CA ALA A 95 -20.48 -4.26 -7.32
C ALA A 95 -21.25 -5.47 -6.76
N MET A 96 -22.24 -5.26 -5.86
CA MET A 96 -22.99 -6.33 -5.18
C MET A 96 -22.08 -7.36 -4.45
N THR A 97 -20.94 -6.89 -3.95
CA THR A 97 -19.98 -7.70 -3.19
C THR A 97 -19.98 -7.32 -1.71
N THR A 98 -19.44 -8.20 -0.86
CA THR A 98 -19.30 -7.94 0.57
C THR A 98 -17.95 -7.28 0.88
N LEU A 99 -17.93 -6.37 1.85
CA LEU A 99 -16.71 -5.75 2.36
C LEU A 99 -16.45 -6.23 3.79
N CYS A 100 -15.23 -6.74 4.01
CA CYS A 100 -14.71 -7.09 5.32
C CYS A 100 -13.50 -6.20 5.64
N VAL A 101 -13.45 -5.67 6.87
CA VAL A 101 -12.34 -4.86 7.38
C VAL A 101 -11.54 -5.69 8.37
N VAL A 102 -10.23 -5.77 8.15
CA VAL A 102 -9.29 -6.47 9.04
C VAL A 102 -8.37 -5.43 9.68
N PHE A 103 -8.59 -5.14 10.95
CA PHE A 103 -7.74 -4.24 11.72
C PHE A 103 -6.57 -5.00 12.35
N CYS A 104 -5.36 -4.65 11.95
CA CYS A 104 -4.13 -5.17 12.55
C CYS A 104 -3.79 -4.34 13.77
N ASP A 105 -4.28 -4.80 14.92
CA ASP A 105 -3.97 -4.20 16.21
C ASP A 105 -2.54 -4.56 16.62
N THR A 106 -1.69 -3.55 16.74
CA THR A 106 -0.29 -3.72 17.12
C THR A 106 0.10 -2.51 17.93
N GLU A 107 0.75 -2.76 19.07
CA GLU A 107 1.25 -1.70 19.93
C GLU A 107 2.22 -0.79 19.16
N ARG A 108 2.12 0.51 19.38
CA ARG A 108 2.95 1.51 18.69
C ARG A 108 4.45 1.26 18.90
N SER A 109 4.85 0.87 20.11
CA SER A 109 6.24 0.54 20.47
C SER A 109 6.81 -0.57 19.57
N VAL A 110 6.05 -1.67 19.41
CA VAL A 110 6.43 -2.82 18.59
C VAL A 110 6.48 -2.45 17.11
N ALA A 111 5.48 -1.71 16.61
CA ALA A 111 5.44 -1.27 15.23
C ALA A 111 6.62 -0.35 14.88
N GLN A 112 6.99 0.55 15.80
CA GLN A 112 8.14 1.43 15.66
C GLN A 112 9.45 0.64 15.60
N GLN A 113 9.69 -0.29 16.52
CA GLN A 113 10.87 -1.16 16.50
C GLN A 113 10.99 -1.95 15.18
N ARG A 114 9.87 -2.43 14.63
CA ARG A 114 9.85 -3.11 13.32
C ARG A 114 10.21 -2.16 12.17
N CYS A 115 9.75 -0.91 12.24
CA CYS A 115 10.07 0.10 11.25
C CYS A 115 11.56 0.48 11.28
N GLU A 116 12.13 0.64 12.47
CA GLU A 116 13.56 0.95 12.68
C GLU A 116 14.45 -0.18 12.15
N LYS A 117 14.09 -1.44 12.44
CA LYS A 117 14.78 -2.61 11.87
C LYS A 117 14.72 -2.63 10.34
N ALA A 118 13.57 -2.33 9.76
CA ALA A 118 13.39 -2.30 8.31
C ALA A 118 14.21 -1.17 7.63
N SER A 119 14.39 -0.02 8.29
CA SER A 119 15.26 1.05 7.80
C SER A 119 16.74 0.72 7.91
N SER A 120 17.15 -0.06 8.91
CA SER A 120 18.56 -0.45 9.06
C SER A 120 19.05 -1.44 8.00
N SER A 121 18.15 -2.22 7.39
CA SER A 121 18.47 -3.14 6.28
C SER A 121 18.60 -2.45 4.91
N THR A 122 18.17 -1.20 4.76
CA THR A 122 18.19 -0.49 3.46
C THR A 122 19.46 0.36 3.23
N VAL A 123 20.34 0.47 4.24
CA VAL A 123 21.49 1.40 4.19
C VAL A 123 22.71 0.81 3.46
N GLU A 124 22.81 -0.52 3.31
CA GLU A 124 23.99 -1.14 2.66
C GLU A 124 23.97 -1.13 1.12
N GLU A 125 22.86 -0.82 0.45
CA GLU A 125 22.77 -0.87 -1.03
C GLU A 125 22.83 0.49 -1.75
N ASN A 126 22.74 1.63 -1.07
CA ASN A 126 22.66 2.96 -1.72
C ASN A 126 23.90 3.86 -1.56
N ALA A 127 25.07 3.30 -1.28
CA ALA A 127 26.35 4.02 -1.33
C ALA A 127 27.06 3.82 -2.69
N GLY A 128 26.45 4.30 -3.78
CA GLY A 128 27.11 4.44 -5.09
C GLY A 128 27.41 5.92 -5.37
N PRO A 129 28.62 6.30 -5.80
CA PRO A 129 29.02 7.70 -5.90
C PRO A 129 28.32 8.41 -7.08
N VAL A 130 27.62 9.50 -6.78
CA VAL A 130 27.13 10.47 -7.77
C VAL A 130 28.35 11.20 -8.33
N LYS A 131 28.63 11.02 -9.63
CA LYS A 131 29.58 11.88 -10.35
C LYS A 131 28.87 13.19 -10.67
N GLU A 132 29.42 14.28 -10.16
CA GLU A 132 29.07 15.65 -10.55
C GLU A 132 29.48 15.86 -12.01
N GLU A 133 28.51 16.13 -12.90
CA GLU A 133 28.79 16.70 -14.22
C GLU A 133 28.66 18.22 -14.09
N GLU A 134 29.81 18.90 -14.15
CA GLU A 134 29.92 20.37 -14.20
C GLU A 134 29.28 20.93 -15.48
N GLU A 135 28.26 21.75 -15.31
CA GLU A 135 27.69 22.60 -16.35
C GLU A 135 28.66 23.77 -16.65
N LYS A 136 29.44 23.68 -17.74
CA LYS A 136 30.16 24.83 -18.28
C LYS A 136 29.22 25.72 -19.08
N VAL A 137 28.77 26.80 -18.44
CA VAL A 137 28.23 27.99 -19.11
C VAL A 137 29.35 28.65 -19.91
N GLY A 138 29.21 28.69 -21.23
CA GLY A 138 30.08 29.44 -22.14
C GLY A 138 29.42 30.76 -22.54
N GLU A 139 30.02 31.87 -22.12
CA GLU A 139 29.75 33.23 -22.61
C GLU A 139 30.41 33.47 -23.99
N GLY A 140 29.74 34.26 -24.84
CA GLY A 140 30.38 35.20 -25.77
C GLY A 140 30.74 34.69 -27.18
N GLN A 141 29.98 35.13 -28.19
CA GLN A 141 30.26 36.31 -29.01
C GLN A 141 29.06 36.67 -29.88
#